data_AF-A0A935MWA4-F1
#
_entry.id   AF-A0A935MWA4-F1
#
_cell.length_a   1.000
_cell.length_b   1.000
_cell.length_c   1.000
_cell.angle_alpha   90.00
_cell.angle_beta   90.00
_cell.angle_gamma   90.00
#
_symmetry.space_group_name_H-M   'P 1'
#
loop_
_entity.id
_entity.type
_entity.pdbx_description
1 polymer ?
#
loop_
_entity_poly.entity_id
_entity_poly.type
_entity_poly.pdbx_seq_one_letter_code
_entity_poly.pdbx_strand_id
1 'polypeptide(L)'
;MFFTYIPNYAIKVGKKDADGKTIHNILIYEQDGRLQDNCIMAEHGEMKISADENFLEFNLKNGCRYQEQGNYYDTATDFIRINFKEFKKLFDLSVLKKQNTSDSLFRNSHKMLSVRQLGKYIDSSNKREENAQASIKKNIASYLHYNQPTDSIWKIAAAMPSHKIPDSLEPAINLSAGVILDRIKSTAETGVADVKLAQSDNRFSKIELHRKFSFSLACIILFFIGAPLGSIIRKGGMGMPLVVAIFFFLIFHLLNMFGEKFVKEGLLAPETGMWLSIIVLTPVGVFLTYKAMHDSQLFNKEFYYRLYNQLKKYVAKNKKEPITI
;
A
#
# COMPACT_ATOMS: atom_id res chain seq x y z
N MET A 1 -11.27 7.85 -26.80
CA MET A 1 -11.17 7.91 -25.32
C MET A 1 -12.39 8.66 -24.81
N PHE A 2 -13.02 8.20 -23.73
CA PHE A 2 -14.10 8.92 -23.06
C PHE A 2 -13.51 9.79 -21.95
N PHE A 3 -14.03 11.00 -21.81
CA PHE A 3 -13.75 11.93 -20.72
C PHE A 3 -14.89 11.81 -19.69
N THR A 4 -14.55 11.34 -18.49
CA THR A 4 -15.52 11.00 -17.42
C THR A 4 -15.26 11.77 -16.12
N TYR A 5 -14.55 12.90 -16.20
CA TYR A 5 -14.22 13.69 -15.02
C TYR A 5 -15.37 14.60 -14.56
N ILE A 6 -16.34 14.89 -15.44
CA ILE A 6 -17.54 15.62 -15.08
C ILE A 6 -18.56 14.60 -14.56
N PRO A 7 -19.01 14.69 -13.30
CA PRO A 7 -19.99 13.76 -12.73
C PRO A 7 -21.24 13.66 -13.60
N ASN A 8 -21.80 12.45 -13.70
CA ASN A 8 -23.00 12.11 -14.49
C ASN A 8 -22.86 12.31 -16.01
N TYR A 9 -21.66 12.55 -16.54
CA TYR A 9 -21.43 12.68 -17.98
C TYR A 9 -20.25 11.84 -18.46
N ALA A 10 -20.42 11.18 -19.60
CA ALA A 10 -19.31 10.58 -20.34
C ALA A 10 -19.24 11.19 -21.74
N ILE A 11 -18.16 11.92 -22.02
CA ILE A 11 -18.00 12.69 -23.25
C ILE A 11 -16.94 12.04 -24.12
N LYS A 12 -17.28 11.71 -25.37
CA LYS A 12 -16.33 11.27 -26.39
C LYS A 12 -16.28 12.30 -27.51
N VAL A 13 -15.07 12.75 -27.80
CA VAL A 13 -14.77 13.59 -28.96
C VAL A 13 -13.92 12.76 -29.91
N GLY A 14 -14.35 12.63 -31.16
CA GLY A 14 -13.63 11.84 -32.17
C GLY A 14 -12.35 12.53 -32.64
N LYS A 15 -12.43 13.81 -33.02
CA LYS A 15 -11.29 14.61 -33.46
C LYS A 15 -11.37 16.02 -32.90
N LYS A 16 -10.20 16.59 -32.62
CA LYS A 16 -10.01 17.97 -32.17
C LYS A 16 -9.04 18.65 -33.13
N ASP A 17 -9.37 19.86 -33.59
CA ASP A 17 -8.50 20.61 -34.49
C ASP A 17 -7.37 21.32 -33.75
N ALA A 18 -6.37 21.80 -34.51
CA ALA A 18 -5.17 22.47 -33.97
C ALA A 18 -5.49 23.73 -33.15
N ASP A 19 -6.63 24.38 -33.41
CA ASP A 19 -7.10 25.59 -32.70
C ASP A 19 -7.50 25.32 -31.25
N GLY A 20 -7.60 24.05 -30.85
CA GLY A 20 -7.88 23.68 -29.47
C GLY A 20 -9.34 23.86 -29.03
N LYS A 21 -10.22 24.41 -29.88
CA LYS A 21 -11.64 24.72 -29.59
C LYS A 21 -12.64 23.95 -30.45
N THR A 22 -12.31 23.71 -31.71
CA THR A 22 -13.20 22.99 -32.65
C THR A 22 -13.10 21.48 -32.43
N ILE A 23 -14.25 20.85 -32.26
CA ILE A 23 -14.40 19.42 -31.98
C ILE A 23 -15.35 18.78 -32.98
N HIS A 24 -15.07 17.52 -33.32
CA HIS A 24 -15.81 16.74 -34.32
C HIS A 24 -16.18 15.37 -33.76
N ASN A 25 -17.30 14.81 -34.25
CA ASN A 25 -17.86 13.53 -33.84
C ASN A 25 -18.02 13.45 -32.31
N ILE A 26 -18.92 14.28 -31.80
CA ILE A 26 -19.19 14.44 -30.37
C ILE A 26 -20.30 13.47 -29.96
N LEU A 27 -20.04 12.73 -28.88
CA LEU A 27 -21.01 11.85 -28.23
C LEU A 27 -20.97 12.13 -26.73
N ILE A 28 -22.08 12.57 -26.16
CA ILE A 28 -22.23 12.87 -24.74
C ILE A 28 -23.30 11.93 -24.19
N TYR A 29 -22.93 11.11 -23.21
CA TYR A 29 -23.88 10.33 -22.41
C TYR A 29 -24.21 11.07 -21.12
N GLU A 30 -25.48 11.12 -20.75
CA GLU A 30 -25.97 11.69 -19.49
C GLU A 30 -26.45 10.54 -18.58
N GLN A 31 -25.82 10.37 -17.41
CA GLN A 31 -26.08 9.28 -16.46
C GLN A 31 -26.93 9.75 -15.27
N ASP A 32 -27.94 10.58 -15.53
CA ASP A 32 -28.75 11.21 -14.48
C ASP A 32 -29.98 10.37 -14.05
N GLY A 33 -30.24 9.24 -14.73
CA GLY A 33 -31.41 8.38 -14.51
C GLY A 33 -31.09 6.89 -14.46
N ARG A 34 -32.06 6.09 -14.01
CA ARG A 34 -31.98 4.61 -14.02
C ARG A 34 -32.24 4.02 -15.42
N LEU A 35 -33.00 4.74 -16.25
CA LEU A 35 -33.19 4.41 -17.66
C LEU A 35 -31.92 4.79 -18.45
N GLN A 36 -31.54 3.93 -19.40
CA GLN A 36 -30.16 3.81 -19.83
C GLN A 36 -29.79 4.71 -21.04
N ASP A 37 -30.76 5.41 -21.66
CA ASP A 37 -30.59 5.96 -23.00
C ASP A 37 -30.76 7.49 -23.10
N ASN A 38 -29.98 8.24 -22.32
CA ASN A 38 -29.83 9.69 -22.50
C ASN A 38 -28.49 10.02 -23.17
N CYS A 39 -28.53 10.32 -24.48
CA CYS A 39 -27.32 10.69 -25.21
C CYS A 39 -27.53 11.81 -26.23
N ILE A 40 -26.48 12.60 -26.44
CA ILE A 40 -26.42 13.68 -27.42
C ILE A 40 -25.30 13.36 -28.40
N MET A 41 -25.64 13.35 -29.68
CA MET A 41 -24.70 13.16 -30.78
C MET A 41 -24.66 14.43 -31.63
N ALA A 42 -23.47 14.86 -32.03
CA ALA A 42 -23.31 15.99 -32.95
C ALA A 42 -22.11 15.76 -33.87
N GLU A 43 -22.23 16.21 -35.11
CA GLU A 43 -21.15 16.10 -36.08
C GLU A 43 -20.02 17.08 -35.77
N HIS A 44 -20.37 18.33 -35.45
CA HIS A 44 -19.42 19.43 -35.23
C HIS A 44 -19.79 20.20 -33.97
N GLY A 45 -18.80 20.78 -33.30
CA GLY A 45 -19.05 21.66 -32.17
C GLY A 45 -17.85 22.50 -31.77
N GLU A 46 -18.08 23.45 -30.88
CA GLU A 46 -17.05 24.30 -30.32
C GLU A 46 -17.10 24.23 -28.79
N MET A 47 -15.94 23.98 -28.17
CA MET A 47 -15.78 24.02 -26.71
C MET A 47 -15.20 25.36 -26.26
N LYS A 48 -15.87 26.03 -25.31
CA LYS A 48 -15.43 27.29 -24.71
C LYS A 48 -15.58 27.24 -23.19
N ILE A 49 -14.67 27.88 -22.48
CA ILE A 49 -14.84 28.14 -21.05
C ILE A 49 -15.56 29.48 -20.91
N SER A 50 -16.58 29.55 -20.06
CA SER A 50 -17.32 30.79 -19.77
C SER A 50 -16.39 31.84 -19.14
N ALA A 51 -16.72 33.13 -19.28
CA ALA A 51 -15.90 34.24 -18.77
C ALA A 51 -15.62 34.13 -17.26
N ASP A 52 -16.57 33.60 -16.49
CA ASP A 52 -16.46 33.40 -15.04
C ASP A 52 -15.73 32.08 -14.66
N GLU A 53 -15.25 31.33 -15.65
CA GLU A 53 -14.57 30.03 -15.51
C GLU A 53 -15.38 28.96 -14.74
N ASN A 54 -16.68 29.14 -14.60
CA ASN A 54 -17.55 28.22 -13.86
C ASN A 54 -18.23 27.19 -14.77
N PHE A 55 -18.29 27.45 -16.07
CA PHE A 55 -18.93 26.56 -17.04
C PHE A 55 -18.02 26.24 -18.22
N LEU A 56 -18.09 24.99 -18.67
CA LEU A 56 -17.60 24.54 -19.95
C LEU A 56 -18.78 24.45 -20.91
N GLU A 57 -18.77 25.30 -21.93
CA GLU A 57 -19.83 25.43 -22.92
C GLU A 57 -19.48 24.62 -24.17
N PHE A 58 -20.40 23.76 -24.58
CA PHE A 58 -20.35 23.02 -25.83
C PHE A 58 -21.45 23.55 -26.75
N ASN A 59 -21.04 24.28 -27.78
CA ASN A 59 -21.94 24.72 -28.85
C ASN A 59 -21.91 23.67 -29.96
N LEU A 60 -22.88 22.77 -29.96
CA LEU A 60 -22.97 21.65 -30.89
C LEU A 60 -23.81 22.03 -32.11
N LYS A 61 -23.43 21.52 -33.27
CA LYS A 61 -24.11 21.75 -34.55
C LYS A 61 -24.42 20.44 -35.26
N ASN A 62 -25.57 20.40 -35.92
CA ASN A 62 -26.09 19.26 -36.68
C ASN A 62 -26.03 17.96 -35.87
N GLY A 63 -26.98 17.81 -34.95
CA GLY A 63 -26.99 16.69 -34.03
C GLY A 63 -28.37 16.20 -33.68
N CYS A 64 -28.39 15.15 -32.86
CA CYS A 64 -29.61 14.58 -32.32
C CYS A 64 -29.42 14.25 -30.83
N ARG A 65 -30.47 14.48 -30.05
CA ARG A 65 -30.58 14.07 -28.67
C ARG A 65 -31.59 12.94 -28.59
N TYR A 66 -31.17 11.86 -27.96
CA TYR A 66 -32.01 10.74 -27.58
C TYR A 66 -32.25 10.81 -26.08
N GLN A 67 -33.49 10.64 -25.69
CA GLN A 67 -33.91 10.64 -24.31
C GLN A 67 -34.99 9.59 -24.12
N GLU A 68 -34.82 8.74 -23.11
CA GLU A 68 -35.84 7.78 -22.70
C GLU A 68 -36.52 8.29 -21.42
N GLN A 69 -37.84 8.32 -21.41
CA GLN A 69 -38.65 8.74 -20.26
C GLN A 69 -39.64 7.63 -19.90
N GLY A 70 -39.81 7.37 -18.60
CA GLY A 70 -40.74 6.37 -18.13
C GLY A 70 -40.38 5.84 -16.75
N ASN A 71 -41.15 4.87 -16.28
CA ASN A 71 -40.81 4.14 -15.06
C ASN A 71 -39.81 3.03 -15.40
N TYR A 72 -38.67 2.99 -14.71
CA TYR A 72 -37.64 1.96 -14.91
C TYR A 72 -38.15 0.51 -14.69
N TYR A 73 -39.22 0.34 -13.92
CA TYR A 73 -39.84 -0.97 -13.66
C TYR A 73 -40.92 -1.36 -14.67
N ASP A 74 -41.23 -0.49 -15.63
CA ASP A 74 -42.22 -0.72 -16.67
C ASP A 74 -41.54 -0.88 -18.03
N THR A 75 -42.08 -1.75 -18.88
CA THR A 75 -41.66 -1.93 -20.27
C THR A 75 -42.24 -0.87 -21.22
N ALA A 76 -43.24 -0.11 -20.78
CA ALA A 76 -43.80 1.00 -21.54
C ALA A 76 -43.01 2.30 -21.26
N THR A 77 -41.92 2.52 -21.99
CA THR A 77 -41.14 3.77 -21.96
C THR A 77 -41.37 4.59 -23.24
N ASP A 78 -41.29 5.91 -23.10
CA ASP A 78 -41.33 6.85 -24.22
C ASP A 78 -39.92 7.19 -24.68
N PHE A 79 -39.64 6.90 -25.96
CA PHE A 79 -38.37 7.25 -26.59
C PHE A 79 -38.50 8.54 -27.39
N ILE A 80 -37.85 9.59 -26.91
CA ILE A 80 -37.87 10.93 -27.49
C ILE A 80 -36.59 11.17 -28.28
N ARG A 81 -36.75 11.51 -29.57
CA ARG A 81 -35.65 11.93 -30.44
C ARG A 81 -35.85 13.38 -30.90
N ILE A 82 -34.87 14.23 -30.60
CA ILE A 82 -34.87 15.64 -31.01
C ILE A 82 -33.67 15.89 -31.91
N ASN A 83 -33.92 16.24 -33.17
CA ASN A 83 -32.88 16.70 -34.08
C ASN A 83 -32.71 18.22 -33.94
N PHE A 84 -31.47 18.69 -33.90
CA PHE A 84 -31.16 20.11 -33.72
C PHE A 84 -30.12 20.60 -34.73
N LYS A 85 -30.30 21.84 -35.18
CA LYS A 85 -29.28 22.55 -35.99
C LYS A 85 -28.17 23.10 -35.10
N GLU A 86 -28.54 23.70 -33.96
CA GLU A 86 -27.62 24.19 -32.94
C GLU A 86 -28.14 23.81 -31.56
N PHE A 87 -27.24 23.40 -30.67
CA PHE A 87 -27.56 23.03 -29.29
C PHE A 87 -26.43 23.42 -28.36
N LYS A 88 -26.74 24.21 -27.33
CA LYS A 88 -25.79 24.65 -26.31
C LYS A 88 -25.91 23.77 -25.07
N LYS A 89 -24.87 23.01 -24.75
CA LYS A 89 -24.76 22.25 -23.49
C LYS A 89 -23.75 22.93 -22.57
N LEU A 90 -24.16 23.18 -21.32
CA LEU A 90 -23.31 23.74 -20.28
C LEU A 90 -22.94 22.63 -19.30
N PHE A 91 -21.65 22.52 -18.98
CA PHE A 91 -21.15 21.66 -17.92
C PHE A 91 -20.60 22.52 -16.79
N ASP A 92 -21.07 22.29 -15.56
CA ASP A 92 -20.54 22.97 -14.37
C ASP A 92 -19.12 22.47 -14.08
N LEU A 93 -18.15 23.38 -14.03
CA LEU A 93 -16.75 23.12 -13.71
C LEU A 93 -16.46 23.22 -12.21
N SER A 94 -17.39 23.71 -11.39
CA SER A 94 -17.23 23.83 -9.94
C SER A 94 -16.93 22.48 -9.28
N VAL A 95 -17.50 21.39 -9.84
CA VAL A 95 -17.22 20.00 -9.45
C VAL A 95 -15.78 19.56 -9.75
N LEU A 96 -15.12 20.14 -10.76
CA LEU A 96 -13.71 19.85 -11.07
C LEU A 96 -12.75 20.67 -10.20
N LYS A 97 -13.14 21.90 -9.80
CA LYS A 97 -12.33 22.76 -8.92
C LYS A 97 -12.15 22.19 -7.50
N LYS A 98 -12.95 21.18 -7.10
CA LYS A 98 -12.97 20.66 -5.73
C LYS A 98 -13.03 19.13 -5.61
N GLN A 99 -12.42 18.40 -6.53
CA GLN A 99 -12.08 16.98 -6.28
C GLN A 99 -10.88 16.88 -5.32
N ASN A 100 -10.97 17.54 -4.16
CA ASN A 100 -10.15 17.19 -3.01
C ASN A 100 -10.59 15.79 -2.63
N THR A 101 -9.77 14.78 -2.95
CA THR A 101 -9.94 13.43 -2.42
C THR A 101 -10.20 13.57 -0.92
N SER A 102 -11.36 13.10 -0.45
CA SER A 102 -11.78 13.38 0.92
C SER A 102 -10.71 12.89 1.88
N ASP A 103 -10.28 13.75 2.83
CA ASP A 103 -9.27 13.41 3.84
C ASP A 103 -9.62 12.11 4.60
N SER A 104 -10.90 11.72 4.63
CA SER A 104 -11.37 10.45 5.17
C SER A 104 -10.78 9.22 4.48
N LEU A 105 -10.47 9.28 3.18
CA LEU A 105 -9.84 8.18 2.45
C LEU A 105 -8.39 7.92 2.92
N PHE A 106 -7.71 8.95 3.40
CA PHE A 106 -6.32 8.86 3.87
C PHE A 106 -6.16 8.88 5.38
N ARG A 107 -7.22 9.14 6.15
CA ARG A 107 -7.21 9.14 7.62
C ARG A 107 -6.66 7.84 8.23
N ASN A 108 -6.84 6.72 7.54
CA ASN A 108 -6.35 5.41 7.98
C ASN A 108 -4.97 5.05 7.40
N SER A 109 -4.35 5.93 6.60
CA SER A 109 -3.00 5.70 6.10
C SER A 109 -1.99 5.96 7.21
N HIS A 110 -1.39 4.90 7.75
CA HIS A 110 -0.35 4.97 8.80
C HIS A 110 0.79 5.95 8.45
N LYS A 111 1.07 6.14 7.15
CA LYS A 111 2.08 7.07 6.62
C LYS A 111 1.81 8.53 6.98
N MET A 112 0.55 8.92 7.13
CA MET A 112 0.16 10.32 7.36
C MET A 112 0.01 10.68 8.85
N LEU A 113 0.03 9.69 9.74
CA LEU A 113 -0.11 9.91 11.18
C LEU A 113 1.16 10.50 11.79
N SER A 114 1.02 11.46 12.71
CA SER A 114 2.15 11.95 13.53
C SER A 114 2.67 10.86 14.48
N VAL A 115 3.88 11.01 15.02
CA VAL A 115 4.48 10.06 15.98
C VAL A 115 3.59 9.85 17.21
N ARG A 116 2.97 10.92 17.73
CA ARG A 116 2.05 10.84 18.88
C ARG A 116 0.75 10.10 18.53
N GLN A 117 0.22 10.31 17.32
CA GLN A 117 -0.97 9.60 16.84
C GLN A 117 -0.66 8.12 16.57
N LEU A 118 0.51 7.81 16.00
CA LEU A 118 0.99 6.44 15.82
C LEU A 118 1.10 5.70 17.15
N GLY A 119 1.65 6.34 18.20
CA GLY A 119 1.70 5.74 19.54
C GLY A 119 0.31 5.34 20.06
N LYS A 120 -0.65 6.27 20.04
CA LYS A 120 -2.04 5.98 20.45
C LYS A 120 -2.68 4.88 19.60
N TYR A 121 -2.38 4.86 18.30
CA TYR A 121 -2.91 3.85 17.39
C TYR A 121 -2.32 2.48 17.68
N ILE A 122 -1.01 2.38 17.94
CA ILE A 122 -0.34 1.14 18.35
C ILE A 122 -0.93 0.62 19.66
N ASP A 123 -1.13 1.49 20.66
CA ASP A 123 -1.76 1.11 21.94
C ASP A 123 -3.17 0.57 21.73
N SER A 124 -3.98 1.27 20.93
CA SER A 124 -5.33 0.83 20.58
C SER A 124 -5.34 -0.48 19.78
N SER A 125 -4.36 -0.68 18.91
CA SER A 125 -4.20 -1.88 18.09
C SER A 125 -3.78 -3.09 18.93
N ASN A 126 -2.84 -2.92 19.87
CA ASN A 126 -2.44 -3.95 20.84
C ASN A 126 -3.64 -4.40 21.68
N LYS A 127 -4.42 -3.44 22.21
CA LYS A 127 -5.63 -3.75 22.98
C LYS A 127 -6.69 -4.48 22.14
N ARG A 128 -6.82 -4.12 20.85
CA ARG A 128 -7.70 -4.82 19.90
C ARG A 128 -7.24 -6.25 19.66
N GLU A 129 -5.94 -6.48 19.52
CA GLU A 129 -5.36 -7.82 19.38
C GLU A 129 -5.64 -8.68 20.62
N GLU A 130 -5.37 -8.17 21.83
CA GLU A 130 -5.66 -8.86 23.10
C GLU A 130 -7.15 -9.20 23.23
N ASN A 131 -8.03 -8.24 22.94
CA ASN A 131 -9.47 -8.45 22.97
C ASN A 131 -9.94 -9.47 21.93
N ALA A 132 -9.35 -9.48 20.72
CA ALA A 132 -9.66 -10.47 19.70
C ALA A 132 -9.26 -11.87 20.15
N GLN A 133 -8.06 -12.04 20.68
CA GLN A 133 -7.61 -13.32 21.23
C GLN A 133 -8.48 -13.81 22.40
N ALA A 134 -8.85 -12.91 23.32
CA ALA A 134 -9.74 -13.22 24.43
C ALA A 134 -11.15 -13.60 23.95
N SER A 135 -11.68 -12.91 22.93
CA SER A 135 -12.99 -13.20 22.35
C SER A 135 -13.01 -14.56 21.67
N ILE A 136 -11.95 -14.96 20.97
CA ILE A 136 -11.83 -16.30 20.38
C ILE A 136 -11.91 -17.37 21.45
N LYS A 137 -11.13 -17.23 22.53
CA LYS A 137 -11.16 -18.18 23.66
C LYS A 137 -12.56 -18.28 24.25
N LYS A 138 -13.23 -17.14 24.47
CA LYS A 138 -14.60 -17.08 25.01
C LYS A 138 -15.63 -17.73 24.07
N ASN A 139 -15.56 -17.43 22.77
CA ASN A 139 -16.50 -17.95 21.78
C ASN A 139 -16.31 -19.45 21.58
N ILE A 140 -15.07 -19.95 21.52
CA ILE A 140 -14.81 -21.40 21.44
C ILE A 140 -15.27 -22.10 22.72
N ALA A 141 -14.97 -21.52 23.90
CA ALA A 141 -15.42 -22.08 25.17
C ALA A 141 -16.95 -22.18 25.26
N SER A 142 -17.69 -21.25 24.65
CA SER A 142 -19.16 -21.31 24.63
C SER A 142 -19.74 -22.53 23.87
N TYR A 143 -18.99 -23.10 22.93
CA TYR A 143 -19.38 -24.33 22.21
C TYR A 143 -18.98 -25.60 22.95
N LEU A 144 -18.02 -25.51 23.88
CA LEU A 144 -17.61 -26.61 24.72
C LEU A 144 -18.45 -26.54 26.00
N HIS A 145 -19.43 -27.45 26.15
CA HIS A 145 -20.38 -27.51 27.27
C HIS A 145 -19.74 -27.48 28.68
N TYR A 146 -18.42 -27.62 28.81
CA TYR A 146 -17.65 -27.32 30.00
C TYR A 146 -16.96 -25.95 29.89
N ASN A 147 -17.72 -24.87 30.04
CA ASN A 147 -17.14 -23.65 30.56
C ASN A 147 -16.68 -24.00 31.97
N GLN A 148 -15.38 -24.20 32.20
CA GLN A 148 -14.86 -24.25 33.56
C GLN A 148 -15.07 -22.87 34.16
N PRO A 149 -16.01 -22.66 35.11
CA PRO A 149 -16.05 -21.41 35.83
C PRO A 149 -14.74 -21.28 36.58
N THR A 150 -14.12 -20.10 36.53
CA THR A 150 -12.84 -19.80 37.19
C THR A 150 -12.92 -19.77 38.73
N ASP A 151 -14.07 -20.14 39.30
CA ASP A 151 -14.28 -20.18 40.73
C ASP A 151 -13.73 -21.48 41.34
N SER A 152 -12.93 -21.34 42.39
CA SER A 152 -12.32 -22.43 43.16
C SER A 152 -13.35 -23.34 43.89
N ILE A 153 -14.65 -23.08 43.70
CA ILE A 153 -15.76 -23.75 44.39
C ILE A 153 -16.38 -24.86 43.52
N TRP A 154 -16.24 -24.80 42.19
CA TRP A 154 -16.65 -25.89 41.31
C TRP A 154 -15.54 -26.94 41.24
N LYS A 155 -15.64 -27.97 42.10
CA LYS A 155 -14.88 -29.21 41.92
C LYS A 155 -15.14 -29.70 40.50
N ILE A 156 -14.07 -29.87 39.71
CA ILE A 156 -14.08 -30.56 38.42
C ILE A 156 -14.93 -31.81 38.63
N ALA A 157 -16.11 -31.85 38.00
CA ALA A 157 -16.98 -33.00 38.12
C ALA A 157 -16.15 -34.21 37.71
N ALA A 158 -16.11 -35.23 38.57
CA ALA A 158 -15.40 -36.47 38.28
C ALA A 158 -15.80 -36.93 36.88
N ALA A 159 -14.81 -37.27 36.05
CA ALA A 159 -15.01 -37.70 34.67
C ALA A 159 -16.25 -38.61 34.60
N MET A 160 -17.25 -38.22 33.78
CA MET A 160 -18.47 -39.00 33.69
C MET A 160 -18.10 -40.44 33.35
N PRO A 161 -18.66 -41.45 34.04
CA PRO A 161 -18.40 -42.84 33.68
C PRO A 161 -18.78 -43.03 32.21
N SER A 162 -17.94 -43.74 31.46
CA SER A 162 -18.17 -44.07 30.06
C SER A 162 -19.47 -44.86 29.93
N HIS A 163 -20.59 -44.15 29.80
CA HIS A 163 -21.87 -44.75 29.49
C HIS A 163 -21.86 -45.01 27.99
N LYS A 164 -22.04 -46.28 27.61
CA LYS A 164 -22.24 -46.62 26.20
C LYS A 164 -23.48 -45.88 25.72
N ILE A 165 -23.29 -45.04 24.71
CA ILE A 165 -24.38 -44.34 24.05
C ILE A 165 -25.25 -45.43 23.37
N PRO A 166 -26.57 -45.45 23.58
CA PRO A 166 -27.45 -46.38 22.86
C PRO A 166 -27.32 -46.20 21.35
N ASP A 167 -27.23 -47.30 20.59
CA ASP A 167 -27.03 -47.29 19.12
C ASP A 167 -28.06 -46.43 18.37
N SER A 168 -29.28 -46.30 18.90
CA SER A 168 -30.33 -45.45 18.34
C SER A 168 -30.06 -43.94 18.43
N LEU A 169 -29.23 -43.51 19.39
CA LEU A 169 -28.89 -42.11 19.62
C LEU A 169 -27.56 -41.70 18.97
N GLU A 170 -26.74 -42.68 18.58
CA GLU A 170 -25.45 -42.48 17.92
C GLU A 170 -25.52 -41.57 16.67
N PRO A 171 -26.44 -41.77 15.70
CA PRO A 171 -26.49 -40.91 14.52
C PRO A 171 -26.86 -39.46 14.84
N ALA A 172 -27.75 -39.24 15.81
CA ALA A 172 -28.16 -37.90 16.25
C ALA A 172 -27.02 -37.17 16.98
N ILE A 173 -26.26 -37.89 17.80
CA ILE A 173 -25.09 -37.35 18.52
C ILE A 173 -23.95 -37.04 17.55
N ASN A 174 -23.64 -37.94 16.61
CA ASN A 174 -22.58 -37.72 15.62
C ASN A 174 -22.90 -36.54 14.71
N LEU A 175 -24.16 -36.38 14.29
CA LEU A 175 -24.60 -35.21 13.52
C LEU A 175 -24.44 -33.91 14.34
N SER A 176 -24.89 -33.93 15.60
CA SER A 176 -24.79 -32.76 16.49
C SER A 176 -23.33 -32.39 16.78
N ALA A 177 -22.47 -33.39 17.00
CA ALA A 177 -21.04 -33.22 17.19
C ALA A 177 -20.37 -32.62 15.94
N GLY A 178 -20.72 -33.11 14.74
CA GLY A 178 -20.25 -32.54 13.47
C GLY A 178 -20.60 -31.06 13.32
N VAL A 179 -21.86 -30.69 13.59
CA VAL A 179 -22.32 -29.29 13.53
C VAL A 179 -21.57 -28.40 14.53
N ILE A 180 -21.31 -28.89 15.76
CA ILE A 180 -20.55 -28.15 16.77
C ILE A 180 -19.09 -27.98 16.33
N LEU A 181 -18.46 -29.03 15.80
CA LEU A 181 -17.09 -28.99 15.30
C LEU A 181 -16.94 -28.01 14.13
N ASP A 182 -17.88 -28.00 13.19
CA ASP A 182 -17.88 -27.06 12.08
C ASP A 182 -18.05 -25.61 12.55
N ARG A 183 -18.88 -25.36 13.57
CA ARG A 183 -19.04 -24.03 14.19
C ARG A 183 -17.76 -23.59 14.92
N ILE A 184 -17.11 -24.49 15.65
CA ILE A 184 -15.83 -24.21 16.32
C ILE A 184 -14.76 -23.88 15.27
N LYS A 185 -14.67 -24.70 14.21
CA LYS A 185 -13.73 -24.49 13.11
C LYS A 185 -13.96 -23.13 12.45
N SER A 186 -15.20 -22.84 12.05
CA SER A 186 -15.55 -21.56 11.43
C SER A 186 -15.23 -20.36 12.34
N THR A 187 -15.57 -20.45 13.62
CA THR A 187 -15.27 -19.40 14.61
C THR A 187 -13.77 -19.20 14.81
N ALA A 188 -13.01 -20.29 14.85
CA ALA A 188 -11.55 -20.25 14.96
C ALA A 188 -10.91 -19.64 13.71
N GLU A 189 -11.38 -20.00 12.51
CA GLU A 189 -10.89 -19.44 11.24
C GLU A 189 -11.15 -17.93 11.14
N THR A 190 -12.37 -17.48 11.45
CA THR A 190 -12.70 -16.05 11.48
C THR A 190 -11.89 -15.32 12.55
N GLY A 191 -11.76 -15.90 13.74
CA GLY A 191 -10.95 -15.33 14.82
C GLY A 191 -9.47 -15.17 14.45
N VAL A 192 -8.87 -16.20 13.85
CA VAL A 192 -7.48 -16.14 13.38
C VAL A 192 -7.31 -15.09 12.28
N ALA A 193 -8.29 -14.93 11.40
CA ALA A 193 -8.28 -13.86 10.40
C ALA A 193 -8.30 -12.47 11.05
N ASP A 194 -9.17 -12.25 12.05
CA ASP A 194 -9.26 -10.97 12.77
C ASP A 194 -7.97 -10.63 13.53
N VAL A 195 -7.34 -11.62 14.18
CA VAL A 195 -6.05 -11.44 14.85
C VAL A 195 -4.95 -11.10 13.85
N LYS A 196 -4.89 -11.81 12.69
CA LYS A 196 -3.92 -11.51 11.63
C LYS A 196 -4.07 -10.10 11.09
N LEU A 197 -5.31 -9.62 10.91
CA LEU A 197 -5.58 -8.25 10.48
C LEU A 197 -5.09 -7.24 11.53
N ALA A 198 -5.45 -7.42 12.80
CA ALA A 198 -5.00 -6.54 13.88
C ALA A 198 -3.46 -6.49 14.01
N GLN A 199 -2.79 -7.65 13.87
CA GLN A 199 -1.34 -7.75 13.86
C GLN A 199 -0.70 -7.05 12.65
N SER A 200 -1.33 -7.13 11.48
CA SER A 200 -0.88 -6.45 10.27
C SER A 200 -0.90 -4.93 10.44
N ASP A 201 -2.01 -4.38 10.93
CA ASP A 201 -2.17 -2.94 11.21
C ASP A 201 -1.15 -2.44 12.26
N ASN A 202 -0.91 -3.25 13.29
CA ASN A 202 0.11 -2.98 14.30
C ASN A 202 1.51 -2.90 13.67
N ARG A 203 1.83 -3.87 12.81
CA ARG A 203 3.11 -3.98 12.12
C ARG A 203 3.37 -2.78 11.22
N PHE A 204 2.39 -2.37 10.42
CA PHE A 204 2.51 -1.19 9.57
C PHE A 204 2.71 0.10 10.38
N SER A 205 1.99 0.23 11.50
CA SER A 205 2.16 1.39 12.40
C SER A 205 3.55 1.45 13.03
N LYS A 206 4.08 0.30 13.47
CA LYS A 206 5.45 0.19 14.01
C LYS A 206 6.52 0.47 12.95
N ILE A 207 6.33 -0.01 11.71
CA ILE A 207 7.21 0.30 10.57
C ILE A 207 7.32 1.82 10.39
N GLU A 208 6.18 2.52 10.31
CA GLU A 208 6.17 3.97 10.12
C GLU A 208 6.80 4.73 11.28
N LEU A 209 6.58 4.27 12.52
CA LEU A 209 7.23 4.82 13.71
C LEU A 209 8.75 4.71 13.61
N HIS A 210 9.28 3.49 13.40
CA HIS A 210 10.72 3.28 13.30
C HIS A 210 11.33 3.93 12.06
N ARG A 211 10.61 4.04 10.93
CA ARG A 211 11.11 4.74 9.73
C ARG A 211 11.46 6.20 10.03
N LYS A 212 10.62 6.90 10.78
CA LYS A 212 10.83 8.33 11.11
C LYS A 212 12.09 8.54 11.94
N PHE A 213 12.34 7.66 12.92
CA PHE A 213 13.56 7.69 13.72
C PHE A 213 14.79 7.20 12.94
N SER A 214 14.62 6.16 12.12
CA SER A 214 15.70 5.61 11.31
C SER A 214 16.22 6.63 10.29
N PHE A 215 15.33 7.37 9.62
CA PHE A 215 15.73 8.37 8.63
C PHE A 215 16.46 9.56 9.24
N SER A 216 16.03 10.01 10.42
CA SER A 216 16.74 11.10 11.12
C SER A 216 18.13 10.66 11.59
N LEU A 217 18.28 9.44 12.12
CA LEU A 217 19.59 8.90 12.52
C LEU A 217 20.49 8.60 11.32
N ALA A 218 19.92 8.20 10.17
CA ALA A 218 20.65 7.97 8.94
C ALA A 218 21.36 9.23 8.42
N CYS A 219 20.75 10.41 8.56
CA CYS A 219 21.40 11.68 8.20
C CYS A 219 22.69 11.90 9.00
N ILE A 220 22.69 11.57 10.30
CA ILE A 220 23.87 11.67 11.16
C ILE A 220 24.95 10.70 10.71
N ILE A 221 24.59 9.44 10.46
CA ILE A 221 25.55 8.40 10.02
C ILE A 221 26.16 8.74 8.67
N LEU A 222 25.34 9.19 7.71
CA LEU A 222 25.82 9.61 6.39
C LEU A 222 26.73 10.84 6.48
N PHE A 223 26.50 11.76 7.42
CA PHE A 223 27.42 12.86 7.71
C PHE A 223 28.78 12.34 8.20
N PHE A 224 28.79 11.38 9.15
CA PHE A 224 30.02 10.73 9.61
C PHE A 224 30.71 9.87 8.55
N ILE A 225 30.03 9.47 7.48
CA ILE A 225 30.67 8.83 6.33
C ILE A 225 31.26 9.91 5.40
N GLY A 226 30.49 10.95 5.09
CA GLY A 226 30.86 12.00 4.15
C GLY A 226 32.02 12.88 4.61
N ALA A 227 32.04 13.32 5.87
CA ALA A 227 33.08 14.23 6.37
C ALA A 227 34.49 13.59 6.37
N PRO A 228 34.70 12.37 6.90
CA PRO A 228 35.95 11.64 6.79
C PRO A 228 36.37 11.41 5.33
N LEU A 229 35.47 10.95 4.47
CA LEU A 229 35.79 10.68 3.06
C LEU A 229 36.18 11.95 2.30
N GLY A 230 35.53 13.08 2.57
CA GLY A 230 35.90 14.37 2.00
C GLY A 230 37.31 14.83 2.39
N SER A 231 37.71 14.60 3.64
CA SER A 231 39.06 14.92 4.12
C SER A 231 40.14 13.93 3.64
N ILE A 232 39.81 12.65 3.52
CA ILE A 232 40.73 11.58 3.07
C ILE A 232 41.01 11.71 1.56
N ILE A 233 39.99 12.01 0.76
CA ILE A 233 40.08 12.00 -0.70
C ILE A 233 40.60 13.35 -1.21
N ARG A 234 41.92 13.53 -1.16
CA ARG A 234 42.58 14.79 -1.54
C ARG A 234 42.90 14.95 -3.04
N LYS A 235 42.66 13.93 -3.88
CA LYS A 235 43.15 13.87 -5.28
C LYS A 235 42.06 13.80 -6.38
N GLY A 236 40.84 14.28 -6.14
CA GLY A 236 39.70 14.09 -7.07
C GLY A 236 38.85 15.31 -7.43
N GLY A 237 39.27 16.54 -7.11
CA GLY A 237 38.40 17.73 -7.22
C GLY A 237 37.22 17.70 -6.24
N MET A 238 36.42 18.77 -6.18
CA MET A 238 35.29 18.87 -5.23
C MET A 238 34.18 17.81 -5.47
N GLY A 239 34.14 17.18 -6.65
CA GLY A 239 33.07 16.24 -7.02
C GLY A 239 33.24 14.81 -6.49
N MET A 240 34.49 14.32 -6.29
CA MET A 240 34.71 12.91 -5.92
C MET A 240 34.11 12.54 -4.55
N PRO A 241 34.26 13.35 -3.48
CA PRO A 241 33.58 13.10 -2.21
C PRO A 241 32.06 13.07 -2.32
N LEU A 242 31.48 13.93 -3.18
CA LEU A 242 30.04 14.00 -3.42
C LEU A 242 29.52 12.71 -4.06
N VAL A 243 30.23 12.19 -5.07
CA VAL A 243 29.85 10.92 -5.72
C VAL A 243 29.85 9.76 -4.72
N VAL A 244 30.87 9.69 -3.85
CA VAL A 244 30.93 8.64 -2.83
C VAL A 244 29.82 8.80 -1.79
N ALA A 245 29.47 10.02 -1.39
CA ALA A 245 28.33 10.27 -0.50
C ALA A 245 27.00 9.80 -1.11
N ILE A 246 26.76 10.10 -2.40
CA ILE A 246 25.57 9.61 -3.12
C ILE A 246 25.56 8.07 -3.17
N PHE A 247 26.71 7.45 -3.40
CA PHE A 247 26.81 5.99 -3.43
C PHE A 247 26.38 5.35 -2.10
N PHE A 248 26.86 5.86 -0.96
CA PHE A 248 26.41 5.37 0.35
C PHE A 248 24.94 5.69 0.64
N PHE A 249 24.42 6.83 0.17
CA PHE A 249 23.00 7.14 0.24
C PHE A 249 22.14 6.13 -0.55
N LEU A 250 22.59 5.70 -1.74
CA LEU A 250 21.91 4.66 -2.52
C LEU A 250 21.93 3.31 -1.80
N ILE A 251 23.06 2.93 -1.19
CA ILE A 251 23.14 1.73 -0.35
C ILE A 251 22.16 1.81 0.82
N PHE A 252 22.13 2.94 1.53
CA PHE A 252 21.18 3.18 2.61
C PHE A 252 19.74 2.98 2.13
N HIS A 253 19.36 3.60 1.00
CA HIS A 253 18.01 3.52 0.47
C HIS A 253 17.63 2.08 0.08
N LEU A 254 18.55 1.35 -0.54
CA LEU A 254 18.35 -0.04 -0.96
C LEU A 254 18.21 -0.98 0.25
N LEU A 255 19.07 -0.84 1.26
CA LEU A 255 18.96 -1.60 2.51
C LEU A 255 17.65 -1.30 3.24
N ASN A 256 17.22 -0.03 3.27
CA ASN A 256 15.95 0.34 3.88
C ASN A 256 14.75 -0.22 3.12
N MET A 257 14.80 -0.26 1.78
CA MET A 257 13.76 -0.89 0.96
C MET A 257 13.66 -2.39 1.22
N PHE A 258 14.79 -3.09 1.36
CA PHE A 258 14.81 -4.51 1.70
C PHE A 258 14.33 -4.76 3.13
N GLY A 259 14.78 -3.95 4.09
CA GLY A 259 14.30 -4.01 5.47
C GLY A 259 12.78 -3.86 5.55
N GLU A 260 12.21 -2.88 4.85
CA GLU A 260 10.76 -2.68 4.79
C GLU A 260 10.05 -3.88 4.16
N LYS A 261 10.58 -4.44 3.06
CA LYS A 261 10.00 -5.64 2.43
C LYS A 261 10.00 -6.86 3.37
N PHE A 262 11.10 -7.12 4.06
CA PHE A 262 11.20 -8.27 4.98
C PHE A 262 10.22 -8.16 6.16
N VAL A 263 9.97 -6.96 6.68
CA VAL A 263 8.95 -6.77 7.72
C VAL A 263 7.54 -6.96 7.17
N LYS A 264 7.27 -6.45 5.97
CA LYS A 264 5.95 -6.60 5.30
C LYS A 264 5.63 -8.07 5.01
N GLU A 265 6.62 -8.86 4.60
CA GLU A 265 6.49 -10.30 4.39
C GLU A 265 6.45 -11.10 5.70
N GLY A 266 6.76 -10.47 6.84
CA GLY A 266 6.76 -11.11 8.16
C GLY A 266 7.99 -11.98 8.45
N LEU A 267 9.06 -11.81 7.70
CA LEU A 267 10.35 -12.48 7.92
C LEU A 267 11.12 -11.86 9.09
N LEU A 268 11.00 -10.54 9.27
CA LEU A 268 11.67 -9.79 10.33
C LEU A 268 10.69 -8.97 11.15
N ALA A 269 11.04 -8.74 12.41
CA ALA A 269 10.29 -7.83 13.28
C ALA A 269 10.51 -6.36 12.85
N PRO A 270 9.50 -5.45 13.00
CA PRO A 270 9.61 -4.05 12.61
C PRO A 270 10.84 -3.32 13.15
N GLU A 271 11.24 -3.65 14.37
CA GLU A 271 12.38 -3.11 15.10
C GLU A 271 13.69 -3.44 14.37
N THR A 272 13.86 -4.69 13.95
CA THR A 272 15.09 -5.14 13.28
C THR A 272 15.14 -4.72 11.81
N GLY A 273 14.01 -4.82 11.10
CA GLY A 273 13.99 -4.56 9.66
C GLY A 273 14.18 -3.09 9.31
N MET A 274 13.59 -2.16 10.09
CA MET A 274 13.71 -0.72 9.81
C MET A 274 15.05 -0.13 10.25
N TRP A 275 15.76 -0.79 11.17
CA TRP A 275 17.10 -0.39 11.64
C TRP A 275 18.23 -1.09 10.92
N LEU A 276 17.92 -2.03 10.01
CA LEU A 276 18.90 -2.82 9.26
C LEU A 276 19.94 -1.93 8.56
N SER A 277 19.49 -0.88 7.88
CA SER A 277 20.39 0.05 7.18
C SER A 277 21.35 0.78 8.13
N ILE A 278 20.86 1.19 9.31
CA ILE A 278 21.66 1.83 10.35
C ILE A 278 22.68 0.87 10.93
N ILE A 279 22.26 -0.35 11.28
CA ILE A 279 23.13 -1.38 11.86
C ILE A 279 24.28 -1.71 10.91
N VAL A 280 24.02 -1.74 9.60
CA VAL A 280 25.05 -2.01 8.58
C VAL A 280 25.96 -0.82 8.34
N LEU A 281 25.44 0.42 8.27
CA LEU A 281 26.23 1.60 7.93
C LEU A 281 26.99 2.20 9.11
N THR A 282 26.51 2.04 10.33
CA THR A 282 27.16 2.54 11.55
C THR A 282 28.61 2.06 11.70
N PRO A 283 28.92 0.73 11.64
CA PRO A 283 30.30 0.27 11.76
C PRO A 283 31.19 0.79 10.63
N VAL A 284 30.65 0.96 9.43
CA VAL A 284 31.38 1.56 8.30
C VAL A 284 31.70 3.03 8.57
N GLY A 285 30.72 3.80 9.04
CA GLY A 285 30.90 5.22 9.40
C GLY A 285 31.92 5.40 10.52
N VAL A 286 31.83 4.59 11.58
CA VAL A 286 32.80 4.60 12.69
C VAL A 286 34.19 4.23 12.19
N PHE A 287 34.33 3.17 11.39
CA PHE A 287 35.60 2.74 10.83
C PHE A 287 36.26 3.82 9.95
N LEU A 288 35.48 4.45 9.05
CA LEU A 288 35.97 5.51 8.19
C LEU A 288 36.37 6.76 8.98
N THR A 289 35.58 7.14 9.99
CA THR A 289 35.90 8.24 10.89
C THR A 289 37.20 7.99 11.64
N TYR A 290 37.36 6.81 12.23
CA TYR A 290 38.59 6.41 12.92
C TYR A 290 39.81 6.49 11.99
N LYS A 291 39.70 5.96 10.77
CA LYS A 291 40.78 6.00 9.78
C LYS A 291 41.15 7.41 9.33
N ALA A 292 40.18 8.31 9.18
CA ALA A 292 40.46 9.71 8.85
C ALA A 292 41.22 10.42 9.98
N MET A 293 40.85 10.15 11.24
CA MET A 293 41.51 10.75 12.40
C MET A 293 42.97 10.29 12.56
N HIS A 294 43.29 9.07 12.11
CA HIS A 294 44.65 8.50 12.17
C HIS A 294 45.43 8.63 10.85
N ASP A 295 45.16 9.69 10.06
CA ASP A 295 45.92 10.08 8.86
C ASP A 295 46.15 8.95 7.81
N SER A 296 45.17 8.06 7.69
CA SER A 296 45.29 6.89 6.80
C SER A 296 44.92 7.23 5.35
N GLN A 297 45.88 7.12 4.42
CA GLN A 297 45.59 7.08 2.97
C GLN A 297 45.00 5.71 2.56
N LEU A 298 43.74 5.46 2.89
CA LEU A 298 43.01 4.22 2.57
C LEU A 298 42.95 3.91 1.06
N PHE A 299 42.98 4.94 0.22
CA PHE A 299 42.83 4.83 -1.24
C PHE A 299 44.15 5.11 -1.99
N ASN A 300 45.27 4.60 -1.48
CA ASN A 300 46.51 4.67 -2.24
C ASN A 300 46.46 3.67 -3.41
N LYS A 301 46.80 4.12 -4.62
CA LYS A 301 46.75 3.31 -5.86
C LYS A 301 47.54 1.99 -5.72
N GLU A 302 48.59 2.01 -4.89
CA GLU A 302 49.38 0.84 -4.52
C GLU A 302 48.63 -0.21 -3.71
N PHE A 303 47.69 0.16 -2.83
CA PHE A 303 46.92 -0.81 -2.05
C PHE A 303 45.99 -1.62 -2.97
N TYR A 304 45.29 -0.94 -3.89
CA TYR A 304 44.46 -1.59 -4.91
C TYR A 304 45.29 -2.47 -5.86
N TYR A 305 46.46 -2.00 -6.29
CA TYR A 305 47.35 -2.78 -7.16
C TYR A 305 47.88 -4.03 -6.44
N ARG A 306 48.22 -3.93 -5.16
CA ARG A 306 48.65 -5.07 -4.31
C ARG A 306 47.52 -6.07 -4.09
N LEU A 307 46.31 -5.62 -3.75
CA LEU A 307 45.14 -6.48 -3.54
C LEU A 307 44.73 -7.21 -4.84
N TYR A 308 44.69 -6.49 -5.97
CA TYR A 308 44.43 -7.08 -7.28
C TYR A 308 45.48 -8.14 -7.64
N ASN A 309 46.77 -7.85 -7.43
CA ASN A 309 47.84 -8.82 -7.71
C ASN A 309 47.81 -10.03 -6.76
N GLN A 310 47.40 -9.87 -5.50
CA GLN A 310 47.21 -11.00 -4.58
C GLN A 310 46.03 -11.88 -4.99
N LEU A 311 44.89 -11.29 -5.37
CA LEU A 311 43.74 -12.03 -5.87
C LEU A 311 44.05 -12.73 -7.20
N LYS A 312 44.76 -12.07 -8.12
CA LYS A 312 45.25 -12.67 -9.36
C LYS A 312 46.20 -13.83 -9.09
N LYS A 313 47.09 -13.72 -8.09
CA LYS A 313 47.97 -14.82 -7.67
C LYS A 313 47.19 -16.00 -7.08
N TYR A 314 46.15 -15.75 -6.29
CA TYR A 314 45.27 -16.81 -5.77
C TYR A 314 44.48 -17.52 -6.87
N VAL A 315 43.91 -16.78 -7.82
CA VAL A 315 43.18 -17.35 -8.96
C VAL A 315 44.12 -18.08 -9.93
N ALA A 316 45.34 -17.58 -10.14
CA ALA A 316 46.35 -18.25 -10.97
C ALA A 316 46.92 -19.52 -10.32
N LYS A 317 46.98 -19.59 -8.98
CA LYS A 317 47.42 -20.77 -8.23
C LYS A 317 46.43 -21.93 -8.36
N ASN A 318 45.13 -21.65 -8.45
CA ASN A 318 44.09 -22.68 -8.67
C ASN A 318 43.92 -23.10 -10.14
N LYS A 319 44.71 -22.54 -11.07
CA LYS A 319 44.69 -22.92 -12.51
C LYS A 319 45.86 -23.83 -12.93
N LYS A 320 46.74 -24.22 -12.01
CA LYS A 320 47.86 -25.13 -12.26
C LYS A 320 47.70 -26.45 -11.50
N GLU A 321 46.66 -27.20 -11.81
CA GLU A 321 46.70 -28.66 -11.74
C GLU A 321 46.05 -29.23 -13.01
N PRO A 322 46.82 -29.53 -14.06
CA PRO A 322 46.38 -30.46 -15.07
C PRO A 322 46.47 -31.87 -14.47
N ILE A 323 45.31 -32.50 -14.28
CA ILE A 323 45.17 -33.92 -13.99
C ILE A 323 45.91 -34.68 -15.09
N THR A 324 46.98 -35.38 -14.71
CA THR A 324 47.67 -36.34 -15.56
C THR A 324 47.11 -37.72 -15.20
N ILE A 325 46.38 -38.34 -16.12
CA ILE A 325 46.28 -39.80 -16.25
C ILE A 325 46.38 -40.11 -17.73
#